data_AF-A0A537Q4T9-F1
#
_entry.id   AF-A0A537Q4T9-F1
#
_cell.length_a   1.000
_cell.length_b   1.000
_cell.length_c   1.000
_cell.angle_alpha   90.00
_cell.angle_beta   90.00
_cell.angle_gamma   90.00
#
_symmetry.space_group_name_H-M   'P 1'
#
loop_
_entity.id
_entity.type
_entity.pdbx_description
1 polymer ?
#
loop_
_entity_poly.entity_id
_entity_poly.type
_entity_poly.pdbx_seq_one_letter_code
_entity_poly.pdbx_strand_id
1 'polypeptide(L)'
;MSDLSLQFAPRQTSTDRQPGHRNSVMGEHANCRHGRQASIRARLQRKDANMRVRSKAGLAAAVLTAVLLSAPGSGAQAPQQPGAPTYEELVARAKTGDANLDYLALRNAYAESPHYDPYGSKLGELQSEMFQAYRRGDCAAVLAKAESIFAANFVHVDAHLLAGLCQGKLGNEAAMRSERQIARGLIDSILQSGDGKSEGTAFVVIEVAEEYSLLRALGLRPSNQALIHAQGHSYDRFDTQSNGTGQEVVVFFNVDRPLAVLERELRPEKK
;
A
#
# COMPACT_ATOMS: atom_id res chain seq x y z
N MET A 1 28.96 2.93 -2.31
CA MET A 1 29.17 1.46 -2.32
C MET A 1 28.84 0.93 -0.94
N SER A 2 27.66 0.37 -0.75
CA SER A 2 27.29 -0.53 0.34
C SER A 2 25.99 -1.20 -0.09
N ASP A 3 26.15 -2.41 -0.59
CA ASP A 3 25.15 -3.27 -1.21
C ASP A 3 24.34 -3.97 -0.11
N LEU A 4 23.09 -3.54 0.10
CA LEU A 4 22.16 -4.17 1.05
C LEU A 4 21.41 -5.31 0.36
N SER A 5 22.16 -6.26 -0.19
CA SER A 5 21.64 -7.48 -0.77
C SER A 5 21.05 -8.39 0.33
N LEU A 6 19.71 -8.42 0.40
CA LEU A 6 18.91 -9.34 1.21
C LEU A 6 19.17 -10.80 0.80
N GLN A 7 20.18 -11.44 1.39
CA GLN A 7 20.41 -12.87 1.24
C GLN A 7 19.48 -13.67 2.15
N PHE A 8 18.44 -14.25 1.56
CA PHE A 8 17.78 -15.42 2.11
C PHE A 8 18.66 -16.64 1.81
N ALA A 9 19.41 -17.14 2.80
CA ALA A 9 20.13 -18.42 2.69
C ALA A 9 19.20 -19.61 3.05
N PRO A 10 19.18 -20.70 2.28
CA PRO A 10 18.48 -21.93 2.66
C PRO A 10 19.31 -22.76 3.66
N ARG A 11 18.66 -23.24 4.73
CA ARG A 11 19.23 -24.25 5.64
C ARG A 11 19.48 -25.55 4.88
N GLN A 12 20.70 -26.06 4.95
CA GLN A 12 21.01 -27.44 4.57
C GLN A 12 20.39 -28.42 5.58
N THR A 13 19.71 -29.44 5.06
CA THR A 13 19.23 -30.60 5.82
C THR A 13 20.35 -31.62 5.95
N SER A 14 20.82 -31.88 7.17
CA SER A 14 21.57 -33.08 7.51
C SER A 14 20.59 -34.13 8.03
N THR A 15 20.69 -35.31 7.44
CA THR A 15 19.98 -36.53 7.78
C THR A 15 20.53 -37.13 9.07
N ASP A 16 19.68 -37.40 10.06
CA ASP A 16 19.72 -38.70 10.74
C ASP A 16 18.37 -39.08 11.37
N ARG A 17 18.12 -40.37 11.43
CA ARG A 17 16.82 -41.03 11.64
C ARG A 17 16.81 -41.67 13.04
N GLN A 18 15.70 -41.56 13.79
CA GLN A 18 14.98 -42.69 14.45
C GLN A 18 13.79 -42.22 15.33
N PRO A 19 12.81 -43.10 15.63
CA PRO A 19 11.40 -42.74 15.72
C PRO A 19 10.84 -42.75 17.16
N GLY A 20 9.74 -42.02 17.38
CA GLY A 20 8.92 -42.21 18.58
C GLY A 20 7.88 -41.12 18.81
N HIS A 21 6.62 -41.55 18.86
CA HIS A 21 5.45 -40.91 19.44
C HIS A 21 4.70 -39.79 18.69
N ARG A 22 3.50 -40.20 18.24
CA ARG A 22 2.34 -39.40 17.84
C ARG A 22 1.97 -38.38 18.92
N ASN A 23 1.69 -37.15 18.50
CA ASN A 23 0.43 -36.49 18.85
C ASN A 23 0.06 -35.46 17.77
N SER A 24 -1.18 -35.57 17.31
CA SER A 24 -1.74 -34.92 16.12
C SER A 24 -2.53 -33.68 16.54
N VAL A 25 -1.95 -32.47 16.44
CA VAL A 25 -2.69 -31.20 16.38
C VAL A 25 -1.86 -30.16 15.61
N MET A 26 -1.71 -30.29 14.29
CA MET A 26 -1.24 -29.21 13.40
C MET A 26 -1.72 -29.46 11.96
N GLY A 27 -3.01 -29.26 11.72
CA GLY A 27 -3.61 -29.44 10.39
C GLY A 27 -4.20 -28.17 9.76
N GLU A 28 -4.67 -27.20 10.54
CA GLU A 28 -5.59 -26.17 10.00
C GLU A 28 -4.95 -24.80 9.68
N HIS A 29 -3.79 -24.45 10.23
CA HIS A 29 -3.22 -23.11 10.06
C HIS A 29 -2.48 -22.90 8.72
N ALA A 30 -1.97 -23.96 8.08
CA ALA A 30 -1.23 -23.88 6.81
C ALA A 30 -2.15 -23.57 5.61
N ASN A 31 -3.40 -24.03 5.67
CA ASN A 31 -4.37 -23.91 4.58
C ASN A 31 -4.86 -22.46 4.39
N CYS A 32 -4.93 -21.70 5.49
CA CYS A 32 -5.40 -20.32 5.47
C CYS A 32 -4.39 -19.36 4.80
N ARG A 33 -3.07 -19.64 4.85
CA ARG A 33 -2.02 -18.80 4.25
C ARG A 33 -1.95 -18.97 2.72
N HIS A 34 -2.09 -20.20 2.22
CA HIS A 34 -2.13 -20.51 0.80
C HIS A 34 -3.39 -19.99 0.11
N GLY A 35 -4.57 -20.10 0.74
CA GLY A 35 -5.81 -19.57 0.20
C GLY A 35 -5.83 -18.03 0.03
N ARG A 36 -5.05 -17.30 0.84
CA ARG A 36 -4.97 -15.82 0.83
C ARG A 36 -4.09 -15.23 -0.26
N GLN A 37 -2.96 -15.86 -0.58
CA GLN A 37 -2.17 -15.45 -1.76
C GLN A 37 -2.88 -15.83 -3.07
N ALA A 38 -3.59 -16.96 -3.07
CA ALA A 38 -4.40 -17.39 -4.19
C ALA A 38 -5.54 -16.39 -4.50
N SER A 39 -6.18 -15.78 -3.49
CA SER A 39 -7.30 -14.85 -3.72
C SER A 39 -6.87 -13.49 -4.28
N ILE A 40 -5.69 -12.97 -3.90
CA ILE A 40 -5.10 -11.75 -4.49
C ILE A 40 -4.62 -12.03 -5.92
N ARG A 41 -3.89 -13.14 -6.12
CA ARG A 41 -3.44 -13.59 -7.45
C ARG A 41 -4.61 -13.85 -8.41
N ALA A 42 -5.70 -14.42 -7.91
CA ALA A 42 -6.92 -14.66 -8.69
C ALA A 42 -7.66 -13.36 -9.06
N ARG A 43 -7.53 -12.27 -8.29
CA ARG A 43 -8.06 -10.95 -8.68
C ARG A 43 -7.20 -10.30 -9.77
N LEU A 44 -5.88 -10.47 -9.72
CA LEU A 44 -4.96 -10.03 -10.78
C LEU A 44 -5.25 -10.76 -12.10
N GLN A 45 -5.40 -12.09 -12.06
CA GLN A 45 -5.69 -12.91 -13.25
C GLN A 45 -7.11 -12.70 -13.83
N ARG A 46 -8.11 -12.40 -12.99
CA ARG A 46 -9.47 -12.10 -13.48
C ARG A 46 -9.57 -10.78 -14.25
N LYS A 47 -8.73 -9.78 -13.91
CA LYS A 47 -8.64 -8.55 -14.72
C LYS A 47 -8.09 -8.84 -16.13
N ASP A 48 -7.12 -9.74 -16.27
CA ASP A 48 -6.54 -10.12 -17.58
C ASP A 48 -7.58 -10.79 -18.52
N ALA A 49 -8.50 -11.60 -17.97
CA ALA A 49 -9.53 -12.29 -18.75
C ALA A 49 -10.65 -11.34 -19.25
N ASN A 50 -11.11 -10.40 -18.43
CA ASN A 50 -12.16 -9.45 -18.82
C ASN A 50 -11.68 -8.39 -19.83
N MET A 51 -10.37 -8.12 -19.89
CA MET A 51 -9.79 -7.16 -20.81
C MET A 51 -9.69 -7.70 -22.25
N ARG A 52 -9.47 -9.01 -22.43
CA ARG A 52 -9.42 -9.64 -23.77
C ARG A 52 -10.77 -9.65 -24.51
N VAL A 53 -11.88 -9.54 -23.79
CA VAL A 53 -13.23 -9.56 -24.38
C VAL A 53 -13.65 -8.17 -24.88
N ARG A 54 -13.09 -7.07 -24.34
CA ARG A 54 -13.54 -5.70 -24.66
C ARG A 54 -12.82 -5.04 -25.84
N SER A 55 -11.79 -5.66 -26.40
CA SER A 55 -10.99 -5.08 -27.51
C SER A 55 -11.60 -5.25 -28.91
N LYS A 56 -12.89 -5.59 -29.05
CA LYS A 56 -13.57 -5.73 -30.36
C LYS A 56 -14.99 -5.12 -30.37
N ALA A 57 -15.06 -3.80 -30.33
CA ALA A 57 -16.14 -2.96 -30.90
C ALA A 57 -15.62 -1.51 -30.84
N GLY A 58 -15.37 -0.77 -31.90
CA GLY A 58 -16.09 -0.66 -33.16
C GLY A 58 -16.61 0.79 -33.24
N LEU A 59 -15.80 1.66 -33.82
CA LEU A 59 -15.99 3.11 -34.01
C LEU A 59 -17.32 3.43 -34.71
N ALA A 60 -18.09 4.40 -34.21
CA ALA A 60 -19.07 5.13 -35.00
C ALA A 60 -19.08 6.61 -34.58
N ALA A 61 -18.66 7.48 -35.49
CA ALA A 61 -18.63 8.93 -35.34
C ALA A 61 -20.02 9.51 -35.63
N ALA A 62 -20.47 10.45 -34.80
CA ALA A 62 -21.54 11.37 -35.13
C ALA A 62 -21.12 12.79 -34.72
N VAL A 63 -20.87 13.62 -35.73
CA VAL A 63 -20.59 15.04 -35.60
C VAL A 63 -21.92 15.76 -35.40
N LEU A 64 -22.10 16.41 -34.25
CA LEU A 64 -23.18 17.40 -34.05
C LEU A 64 -22.55 18.71 -33.59
N THR A 65 -22.44 19.66 -34.51
CA THR A 65 -22.11 21.06 -34.24
C THR A 65 -23.31 21.75 -33.61
N ALA A 66 -23.21 22.11 -32.32
CA ALA A 66 -24.12 23.03 -31.66
C ALA A 66 -23.36 24.33 -31.33
N VAL A 67 -23.74 25.41 -32.03
CA VAL A 67 -23.34 26.78 -31.71
C VAL A 67 -24.11 27.22 -30.47
N LEU A 68 -23.40 27.53 -29.38
CA LEU A 68 -23.98 28.12 -28.17
C LEU A 68 -23.32 29.49 -27.90
N LEU A 69 -24.17 30.51 -27.88
CA LEU A 69 -23.90 31.91 -27.56
C LEU A 69 -23.19 32.04 -26.20
N SER A 70 -22.06 32.74 -26.19
CA SER A 70 -21.30 33.10 -24.98
C SER A 70 -21.95 34.30 -24.29
N ALA A 71 -22.54 34.09 -23.11
CA ALA A 71 -22.79 35.17 -22.16
C ALA A 71 -21.62 35.24 -21.17
N PRO A 72 -21.16 36.44 -20.76
CA PRO A 72 -20.11 36.58 -19.74
C PRO A 72 -20.73 36.30 -18.38
N GLY A 73 -20.75 35.02 -17.99
CA GLY A 73 -21.15 34.59 -16.66
C GLY A 73 -19.96 34.70 -15.71
N SER A 74 -20.05 35.64 -14.77
CA SER A 74 -19.22 35.80 -13.59
C SER A 74 -18.69 34.48 -13.05
N GLY A 75 -17.39 34.43 -12.76
CA GLY A 75 -16.74 33.31 -12.08
C GLY A 75 -17.35 33.08 -10.70
N ALA A 76 -18.45 32.34 -10.66
CA ALA A 76 -18.91 31.68 -9.47
C ALA A 76 -17.97 30.49 -9.25
N GLN A 77 -17.04 30.66 -8.32
CA GLN A 77 -16.35 29.54 -7.70
C GLN A 77 -17.41 28.51 -7.29
N ALA A 78 -17.25 27.28 -7.76
CA ALA A 78 -18.11 26.18 -7.35
C ALA A 78 -18.13 26.13 -5.80
N PRO A 79 -19.30 26.01 -5.16
CA PRO A 79 -19.37 25.93 -3.71
C PRO A 79 -18.57 24.70 -3.24
N GLN A 80 -17.64 24.89 -2.31
CA GLN A 80 -17.03 23.77 -1.58
C GLN A 80 -18.17 22.96 -0.93
N GLN A 81 -18.19 21.64 -1.17
CA GLN A 81 -19.19 20.77 -0.57
C GLN A 81 -19.14 20.88 0.97
N PRO A 82 -20.27 20.84 1.68
CA PRO A 82 -20.28 20.77 3.13
C PRO A 82 -19.46 19.57 3.63
N GLY A 83 -18.40 19.86 4.40
CA GLY A 83 -17.76 19.01 5.41
C GLY A 83 -17.35 17.60 5.00
N ALA A 84 -16.35 17.44 4.13
CA ALA A 84 -15.66 16.15 4.02
C ALA A 84 -15.19 15.70 5.42
N PRO A 85 -15.34 14.41 5.79
CA PRO A 85 -14.97 13.94 7.12
C PRO A 85 -13.48 14.16 7.36
N THR A 86 -13.15 14.62 8.56
CA THR A 86 -11.78 14.83 9.03
C THR A 86 -11.00 13.51 9.08
N TYR A 87 -9.68 13.63 9.15
CA TYR A 87 -8.81 12.47 9.34
C TYR A 87 -9.19 11.69 10.60
N GLU A 88 -9.44 12.39 11.71
CA GLU A 88 -9.78 11.81 13.00
C GLU A 88 -11.13 11.06 12.97
N GLU A 89 -12.14 11.61 12.28
CA GLU A 89 -13.43 10.95 12.08
C GLU A 89 -13.30 9.68 11.25
N LEU A 90 -12.48 9.70 10.18
CA LEU A 90 -12.22 8.52 9.36
C LEU A 90 -11.43 7.45 10.11
N VAL A 91 -10.45 7.86 10.94
CA VAL A 91 -9.72 6.95 11.84
C VAL A 91 -10.67 6.32 12.86
N ALA A 92 -11.58 7.10 13.46
CA ALA A 92 -12.56 6.58 14.40
C ALA A 92 -13.46 5.51 13.75
N ARG A 93 -13.96 5.77 12.53
CA ARG A 93 -14.75 4.81 11.75
C ARG A 93 -13.94 3.54 11.40
N ALA A 94 -12.66 3.69 11.07
CA ALA A 94 -11.77 2.56 10.83
C ALA A 94 -11.63 1.66 12.07
N LYS A 95 -11.42 2.27 13.25
CA LYS A 95 -11.29 1.57 14.53
C LYS A 95 -12.58 0.83 14.93
N THR A 96 -13.76 1.35 14.57
CA THR A 96 -15.04 0.67 14.79
C THR A 96 -15.35 -0.41 13.75
N GLY A 97 -14.51 -0.58 12.72
CA GLY A 97 -14.69 -1.59 11.69
C GLY A 97 -15.79 -1.26 10.68
N ASP A 98 -16.05 0.02 10.41
CA ASP A 98 -17.05 0.45 9.43
C ASP A 98 -16.79 -0.20 8.06
N ALA A 99 -17.76 -1.00 7.59
CA ALA A 99 -17.68 -1.75 6.36
C ALA A 99 -17.72 -0.86 5.10
N ASN A 100 -18.22 0.37 5.23
CA ASN A 100 -18.38 1.34 4.14
C ASN A 100 -17.33 2.47 4.23
N LEU A 101 -16.26 2.27 5.00
CA LEU A 101 -15.19 3.25 5.08
C LEU A 101 -14.49 3.40 3.72
N ASP A 102 -14.37 4.64 3.25
CA ASP A 102 -13.54 4.99 2.11
C ASP A 102 -12.08 5.17 2.56
N TYR A 103 -11.25 4.18 2.25
CA TYR A 103 -9.82 4.20 2.59
C TYR A 103 -9.01 5.15 1.70
N LEU A 104 -9.50 5.50 0.51
CA LEU A 104 -8.88 6.55 -0.30
C LEU A 104 -9.10 7.92 0.36
N ALA A 105 -10.33 8.18 0.83
CA ALA A 105 -10.62 9.39 1.60
C ALA A 105 -9.78 9.46 2.88
N LEU A 106 -9.64 8.35 3.62
CA LEU A 106 -8.79 8.29 4.83
C LEU A 106 -7.32 8.62 4.54
N ARG A 107 -6.74 8.05 3.48
CA ARG A 107 -5.37 8.35 3.04
C ARG A 107 -5.22 9.81 2.65
N ASN A 108 -6.12 10.33 1.82
CA ASN A 108 -6.06 11.72 1.38
C ASN A 108 -6.21 12.69 2.57
N ALA A 109 -7.09 12.39 3.53
CA ALA A 109 -7.24 13.20 4.74
C ALA A 109 -5.97 13.23 5.59
N TYR A 110 -5.24 12.11 5.73
CA TYR A 110 -3.92 12.11 6.37
C TYR A 110 -2.95 13.04 5.63
N ALA A 111 -2.92 12.94 4.30
CA ALA A 111 -2.00 13.73 3.49
C ALA A 111 -2.40 15.21 3.30
N GLU A 112 -3.57 15.61 3.81
CA GLU A 112 -4.01 17.00 3.96
C GLU A 112 -3.84 17.50 5.41
N SER A 113 -3.53 16.61 6.34
CA SER A 113 -3.37 16.94 7.75
C SER A 113 -2.07 17.72 8.01
N PRO A 114 -2.02 18.53 9.08
CA PRO A 114 -0.76 19.16 9.54
C PRO A 114 0.33 18.17 9.96
N HIS A 115 -0.02 16.88 10.14
CA HIS A 115 0.88 15.83 10.59
C HIS A 115 1.55 15.07 9.44
N TYR A 116 1.19 15.37 8.20
CA TYR A 116 1.67 14.67 7.01
C TYR A 116 3.20 14.68 6.90
N ASP A 117 3.80 13.49 6.92
CA ASP A 117 5.23 13.23 6.82
C ASP A 117 5.51 12.18 5.71
N PRO A 118 5.48 12.57 4.43
CA PRO A 118 5.54 11.63 3.30
C PRO A 118 6.86 10.85 3.20
N TYR A 119 7.92 11.34 3.86
CA TYR A 119 9.25 10.74 3.88
C TYR A 119 9.56 10.01 5.19
N GLY A 120 8.61 9.96 6.13
CA GLY A 120 8.76 9.23 7.39
C GLY A 120 9.91 9.74 8.27
N SER A 121 10.26 11.02 8.16
CA SER A 121 11.34 11.66 8.92
C SER A 121 11.20 11.48 10.44
N LYS A 122 9.97 11.39 10.94
CA LYS A 122 9.66 11.19 12.37
C LYS A 122 9.49 9.72 12.76
N LEU A 123 9.20 8.85 11.80
CA LEU A 123 8.78 7.46 12.05
C LEU A 123 9.82 6.41 11.63
N GLY A 124 10.87 6.79 10.91
CA GLY A 124 11.85 5.85 10.37
C GLY A 124 12.50 4.94 11.44
N GLU A 125 12.85 5.50 12.61
CA GLU A 125 13.41 4.71 13.72
C GLU A 125 12.37 3.74 14.29
N LEU A 126 11.15 4.22 14.60
CA LEU A 126 10.05 3.39 15.11
C LEU A 126 9.72 2.24 14.15
N GLN A 127 9.69 2.52 12.84
CA GLN A 127 9.44 1.53 11.80
C GLN A 127 10.56 0.48 11.76
N SER A 128 11.82 0.92 11.78
CA SER A 128 12.98 0.01 11.82
C SER A 128 12.94 -0.91 13.04
N GLU A 129 12.69 -0.35 14.22
CA GLU A 129 12.57 -1.09 15.47
C GLU A 129 11.39 -2.08 15.46
N MET A 130 10.24 -1.68 14.93
CA MET A 130 9.08 -2.55 14.75
C MET A 130 9.43 -3.76 13.86
N PHE A 131 10.09 -3.53 12.72
CA PHE A 131 10.54 -4.63 11.87
C PHE A 131 11.57 -5.53 12.55
N GLN A 132 12.50 -4.96 13.32
CA GLN A 132 13.48 -5.73 14.09
C GLN A 132 12.79 -6.58 15.18
N ALA A 133 11.84 -6.02 15.92
CA ALA A 133 11.05 -6.74 16.91
C ALA A 133 10.29 -7.91 16.27
N TYR A 134 9.66 -7.67 15.11
CA TYR A 134 8.97 -8.72 14.37
C TYR A 134 9.92 -9.86 13.94
N ARG A 135 11.14 -9.53 13.48
CA ARG A 135 12.17 -10.53 13.13
C ARG A 135 12.59 -11.37 14.34
N ARG A 136 12.64 -10.78 15.54
CA ARG A 136 12.93 -11.49 16.80
C ARG A 136 11.74 -12.27 17.35
N GLY A 137 10.55 -12.12 16.76
CA GLY A 137 9.32 -12.73 17.26
C GLY A 137 8.70 -12.00 18.47
N ASP A 138 9.22 -10.82 18.82
CA ASP A 138 8.77 -10.03 19.97
C ASP A 138 7.48 -9.28 19.62
N CYS A 139 6.34 -9.96 19.81
CA CYS A 139 5.04 -9.42 19.47
C CYS A 139 4.62 -8.25 20.38
N ALA A 140 5.08 -8.23 21.62
CA ALA A 140 4.78 -7.12 22.53
C ALA A 140 5.44 -5.82 22.06
N ALA A 141 6.73 -5.89 21.69
CA ALA A 141 7.43 -4.73 21.13
C ALA A 141 6.86 -4.28 19.78
N VAL A 142 6.45 -5.22 18.91
CA VAL A 142 5.77 -4.85 17.64
C VAL A 142 4.52 -4.03 17.91
N LEU A 143 3.66 -4.49 18.82
CA LEU A 143 2.39 -3.80 19.12
C LEU A 143 2.61 -2.42 19.73
N ALA A 144 3.56 -2.28 20.66
CA ALA A 144 3.90 -0.98 21.25
C ALA A 144 4.43 0.03 20.21
N LYS A 145 5.27 -0.43 19.27
CA LYS A 145 5.79 0.42 18.18
C LYS A 145 4.72 0.74 17.15
N ALA A 146 3.86 -0.22 16.81
CA ALA A 146 2.71 0.01 15.93
C ALA A 146 1.76 1.06 16.52
N GLU A 147 1.46 1.01 17.82
CA GLU A 147 0.64 2.03 18.49
C GLU A 147 1.26 3.43 18.41
N SER A 148 2.58 3.52 18.60
CA SER A 148 3.32 4.79 18.45
C SER A 148 3.25 5.31 17.01
N ILE A 149 3.35 4.43 16.02
CA ILE A 149 3.19 4.77 14.61
C ILE A 149 1.75 5.24 14.34
N PHE A 150 0.74 4.52 14.83
CA PHE A 150 -0.68 4.86 14.63
C PHE A 150 -1.07 6.23 15.20
N ALA A 151 -0.41 6.67 16.27
CA ALA A 151 -0.62 7.99 16.85
C ALA A 151 -0.19 9.13 15.91
N ALA A 152 0.78 8.89 15.02
CA ALA A 152 1.29 9.88 14.08
C ALA A 152 0.78 9.66 12.64
N ASN A 153 0.66 8.40 12.23
CA ASN A 153 0.26 7.95 10.91
C ASN A 153 -0.54 6.65 11.03
N PHE A 154 -1.85 6.78 11.23
CA PHE A 154 -2.79 5.66 11.23
C PHE A 154 -2.94 5.00 9.85
N VAL A 155 -2.43 5.56 8.75
CA VAL A 155 -2.53 4.91 7.43
C VAL A 155 -1.28 4.10 7.07
N HIS A 156 -0.35 3.93 8.03
CA HIS A 156 0.88 3.18 7.82
C HIS A 156 0.61 1.67 7.64
N VAL A 157 0.63 1.21 6.39
CA VAL A 157 0.22 -0.15 6.00
C VAL A 157 0.99 -1.25 6.73
N ASP A 158 2.33 -1.19 6.80
CA ASP A 158 3.09 -2.26 7.46
C ASP A 158 2.80 -2.37 8.97
N ALA A 159 2.48 -1.26 9.64
CA ALA A 159 2.19 -1.27 11.06
C ALA A 159 0.92 -2.09 11.33
N HIS A 160 -0.14 -1.87 10.54
CA HIS A 160 -1.36 -2.70 10.60
C HIS A 160 -1.08 -4.17 10.21
N LEU A 161 -0.28 -4.42 9.18
CA LEU A 161 0.07 -5.79 8.79
C LEU A 161 0.80 -6.54 9.90
N LEU A 162 1.84 -5.95 10.49
CA LEU A 162 2.65 -6.57 11.54
C LEU A 162 1.86 -6.67 12.85
N ALA A 163 1.09 -5.64 13.22
CA ALA A 163 0.19 -5.69 14.38
C ALA A 163 -0.81 -6.85 14.24
N GLY A 164 -1.48 -6.97 13.09
CA GLY A 164 -2.40 -8.07 12.84
C GLY A 164 -1.72 -9.45 12.90
N LEU A 165 -0.51 -9.59 12.35
CA LEU A 165 0.26 -10.85 12.46
C LEU A 165 0.60 -11.19 13.91
N CYS A 166 1.01 -10.22 14.71
CA CYS A 166 1.35 -10.38 16.12
C CYS A 166 0.11 -10.66 16.99
N GLN A 167 -1.00 -9.97 16.76
CA GLN A 167 -2.27 -10.26 17.44
C GLN A 167 -2.71 -11.71 17.20
N GLY A 168 -2.57 -12.21 15.97
CA GLY A 168 -2.87 -13.61 15.66
C GLY A 168 -1.95 -14.60 16.39
N LYS A 169 -0.64 -14.29 16.51
CA LYS A 169 0.30 -15.12 17.28
C LYS A 169 -0.04 -15.17 18.77
N LEU A 170 -0.64 -14.12 19.30
CA LEU A 170 -1.06 -14.01 20.70
C LEU A 170 -2.49 -14.56 20.94
N GLY A 171 -3.18 -15.05 19.91
CA GLY A 171 -4.55 -15.58 20.02
C GLY A 171 -5.64 -14.50 20.03
N ASN A 172 -5.30 -13.23 19.80
CA ASN A 172 -6.23 -12.11 19.79
C ASN A 172 -6.93 -11.99 18.43
N GLU A 173 -7.79 -12.94 18.12
CA GLU A 173 -8.43 -13.12 16.82
C GLU A 173 -9.25 -11.89 16.36
N ALA A 174 -9.97 -11.22 17.27
CA ALA A 174 -10.75 -10.04 16.92
C ALA A 174 -9.84 -8.85 16.52
N ALA A 175 -8.80 -8.58 17.31
CA ALA A 175 -7.82 -7.54 16.99
C ALA A 175 -7.07 -7.84 15.69
N MET A 176 -6.65 -9.10 15.49
CA MET A 176 -6.05 -9.55 14.24
C MET A 176 -6.95 -9.27 13.02
N ARG A 177 -8.26 -9.54 13.12
CA ARG A 177 -9.20 -9.29 12.02
C ARG A 177 -9.36 -7.79 11.74
N SER A 178 -9.47 -6.97 12.78
CA SER A 178 -9.56 -5.51 12.66
C SER A 178 -8.34 -4.93 11.93
N GLU A 179 -7.13 -5.25 12.41
CA GLU A 179 -5.88 -4.78 11.80
C GLU A 179 -5.74 -5.22 10.32
N ARG A 180 -6.14 -6.46 10.02
CA ARG A 180 -6.12 -6.98 8.64
C ARG A 180 -7.14 -6.29 7.74
N GLN A 181 -8.32 -5.96 8.26
CA GLN A 181 -9.34 -5.22 7.51
C GLN A 181 -8.81 -3.84 7.12
N ILE A 182 -8.19 -3.13 8.07
CA ILE A 182 -7.61 -1.80 7.84
C ILE A 182 -6.47 -1.88 6.81
N ALA A 183 -5.48 -2.75 7.04
CA ALA A 183 -4.37 -2.94 6.09
C ALA A 183 -4.87 -3.29 4.68
N ARG A 184 -5.91 -4.13 4.58
CA ARG A 184 -6.50 -4.51 3.30
C ARG A 184 -7.18 -3.33 2.62
N GLY A 185 -7.94 -2.53 3.35
CA GLY A 185 -8.60 -1.33 2.84
C GLY A 185 -7.59 -0.32 2.28
N LEU A 186 -6.51 -0.06 3.02
CA LEU A 186 -5.42 0.81 2.60
C LEU A 186 -4.76 0.30 1.32
N ILE A 187 -4.35 -0.98 1.27
CA ILE A 187 -3.76 -1.58 0.06
C ILE A 187 -4.73 -1.53 -1.12
N ASP A 188 -6.01 -1.84 -0.91
CA ASP A 188 -7.01 -1.84 -1.99
C ASP A 188 -7.25 -0.44 -2.55
N SER A 189 -7.18 0.59 -1.71
CA SER A 189 -7.26 1.98 -2.20
C SER A 189 -6.08 2.36 -3.11
N ILE A 190 -4.87 1.85 -2.85
CA ILE A 190 -3.70 2.04 -3.73
C ILE A 190 -3.92 1.29 -5.06
N LEU A 191 -4.33 0.02 -4.97
CA LEU A 191 -4.56 -0.84 -6.14
C LEU A 191 -5.73 -0.39 -7.04
N GLN A 192 -6.58 0.51 -6.55
CA GLN A 192 -7.68 1.07 -7.34
C GLN A 192 -7.23 2.18 -8.29
N SER A 193 -6.08 2.82 -8.04
CA SER A 193 -5.61 3.91 -8.89
C SER A 193 -5.05 3.44 -10.24
N GLY A 194 -4.60 2.18 -10.32
CA GLY A 194 -3.88 1.68 -11.48
C GLY A 194 -3.48 0.21 -11.37
N ASP A 195 -2.58 -0.23 -12.25
CA ASP A 195 -1.97 -1.57 -12.21
C ASP A 195 -0.44 -1.56 -12.08
N GLY A 196 0.16 -0.36 -12.06
CA GLY A 196 1.58 -0.14 -11.87
C GLY A 196 2.46 -0.57 -13.03
N LYS A 197 1.91 -0.95 -14.19
CA LYS A 197 2.71 -1.50 -15.32
C LYS A 197 3.32 -0.45 -16.24
N SER A 198 2.86 0.79 -16.13
CA SER A 198 3.32 1.95 -16.92
C SER A 198 3.10 3.24 -16.14
N GLU A 199 3.66 4.35 -16.61
CA GLU A 199 3.43 5.69 -16.06
C GLU A 199 1.94 6.06 -16.08
N GLY A 200 1.23 5.74 -17.17
CA GLY A 200 -0.21 6.04 -17.32
C GLY A 200 -1.13 5.17 -16.43
N THR A 201 -0.61 4.09 -15.85
CA THR A 201 -1.35 3.20 -14.94
C THR A 201 -0.66 3.04 -13.59
N ALA A 202 0.22 3.98 -13.24
CA ALA A 202 1.02 3.94 -12.02
C ALA A 202 0.13 3.87 -10.77
N PHE A 203 0.63 3.24 -9.71
CA PHE A 203 -0.02 3.30 -8.40
C PHE A 203 0.16 4.69 -7.80
N VAL A 204 -0.92 5.30 -7.31
CA VAL A 204 -0.86 6.64 -6.70
C VAL A 204 -0.63 6.48 -5.21
N VAL A 205 0.49 7.02 -4.74
CA VAL A 205 0.89 6.98 -3.33
C VAL A 205 0.86 8.37 -2.72
N ILE A 206 0.60 8.41 -1.41
CA ILE A 206 0.69 9.62 -0.60
C ILE A 206 1.98 9.64 0.22
N GLU A 207 2.68 8.53 0.41
CA GLU A 207 3.94 8.50 1.14
C GLU A 207 4.85 7.40 0.61
N VAL A 208 6.17 7.58 0.74
CA VAL A 208 7.17 6.61 0.25
C VAL A 208 6.96 5.23 0.89
N ALA A 209 6.51 5.18 2.15
CA ALA A 209 6.23 3.93 2.85
C ALA A 209 5.17 3.06 2.13
N GLU A 210 4.22 3.65 1.40
CA GLU A 210 3.19 2.91 0.66
C GLU A 210 3.76 2.13 -0.52
N GLU A 211 4.78 2.66 -1.20
CA GLU A 211 5.43 1.99 -2.33
C GLU A 211 6.00 0.66 -1.87
N TYR A 212 6.84 0.70 -0.83
CA TYR A 212 7.48 -0.47 -0.25
C TYR A 212 6.46 -1.42 0.39
N SER A 213 5.41 -0.89 1.03
CA SER A 213 4.33 -1.69 1.61
C SER A 213 3.57 -2.46 0.53
N LEU A 214 3.27 -1.80 -0.61
CA LEU A 214 2.59 -2.44 -1.73
C LEU A 214 3.47 -3.50 -2.39
N LEU A 215 4.75 -3.20 -2.64
CA LEU A 215 5.70 -4.19 -3.17
C LEU A 215 5.74 -5.44 -2.28
N ARG A 216 5.84 -5.28 -0.95
CA ARG A 216 5.77 -6.41 -0.01
C ARG A 216 4.45 -7.18 -0.11
N ALA A 217 3.32 -6.47 -0.18
CA ALA A 217 2.00 -7.09 -0.29
C ALA A 217 1.81 -7.88 -1.60
N LEU A 218 2.42 -7.41 -2.69
CA LEU A 218 2.46 -8.09 -3.99
C LEU A 218 3.50 -9.21 -4.06
N GLY A 219 4.34 -9.34 -3.04
CA GLY A 219 5.42 -10.32 -3.01
C GLY A 219 6.53 -9.97 -4.00
N LEU A 220 6.84 -8.69 -4.17
CA LEU A 220 7.93 -8.19 -5.01
C LEU A 220 9.08 -7.70 -4.14
N ARG A 221 10.31 -7.99 -4.56
CA ARG A 221 11.54 -7.44 -3.97
C ARG A 221 12.09 -6.35 -4.88
N PRO A 222 12.23 -5.10 -4.42
CA PRO A 222 12.90 -4.08 -5.21
C PRO A 222 14.38 -4.44 -5.36
N SER A 223 14.91 -4.26 -6.57
CA SER A 223 16.34 -4.39 -6.89
C SER A 223 16.95 -3.07 -7.35
N ASN A 224 16.14 -2.18 -7.93
CA ASN A 224 16.56 -0.84 -8.31
C ASN A 224 15.36 0.11 -8.26
N GLN A 225 15.62 1.39 -8.01
CA GLN A 225 14.62 2.48 -8.01
C GLN A 225 15.19 3.65 -8.80
N ALA A 226 14.36 4.27 -9.65
CA ALA A 226 14.70 5.48 -10.36
C ALA A 226 13.51 6.44 -10.38
N LEU A 227 13.78 7.71 -10.07
CA LEU A 227 12.84 8.79 -10.30
C LEU A 227 12.83 9.13 -11.79
N ILE A 228 11.64 9.13 -12.40
CA ILE A 228 11.43 9.49 -13.79
C ILE A 228 10.37 10.59 -13.91
N HIS A 229 10.48 11.41 -14.95
CA HIS A 229 9.49 12.43 -15.28
C HIS A 229 8.89 12.13 -16.65
N ALA A 230 7.56 12.04 -16.71
CA ALA A 230 6.84 11.78 -17.95
C ALA A 230 5.46 12.41 -17.89
N GLN A 231 4.95 12.92 -19.01
CA GLN A 231 3.57 13.40 -19.14
C GLN A 231 3.16 14.46 -18.08
N GLY A 232 4.11 15.26 -17.60
CA GLY A 232 3.86 16.30 -16.60
C GLY A 232 3.79 15.80 -15.15
N HIS A 233 4.10 14.53 -14.92
CA HIS A 233 4.10 13.88 -13.62
C HIS A 233 5.47 13.29 -13.29
N SER A 234 5.68 13.00 -12.02
CA SER A 234 6.85 12.34 -11.49
C SER A 234 6.49 10.94 -10.97
N TYR A 235 7.32 9.98 -11.32
CA TYR A 235 7.11 8.59 -10.96
C TYR A 235 8.37 7.97 -10.39
N ASP A 236 8.19 7.13 -9.39
CA ASP A 236 9.22 6.18 -9.00
C ASP A 236 9.00 4.87 -9.76
N ARG A 237 10.03 4.51 -10.53
CA ARG A 237 10.12 3.25 -11.26
C ARG A 237 10.96 2.28 -10.46
N PHE A 238 10.36 1.16 -10.07
CA PHE A 238 11.05 0.05 -9.45
C PHE A 238 11.30 -1.07 -10.45
N ASP A 239 12.55 -1.50 -10.55
CA ASP A 239 12.86 -2.86 -11.00
C ASP A 239 12.70 -3.79 -9.80
N THR A 240 11.95 -4.87 -9.98
CA THR A 240 11.63 -5.81 -8.91
C THR A 240 11.76 -7.25 -9.36
N GLN A 241 11.86 -8.16 -8.39
CA GLN A 241 11.81 -9.60 -8.60
C GLN A 241 10.67 -10.21 -7.80
N SER A 242 9.89 -11.07 -8.45
CA SER A 242 8.83 -11.83 -7.80
C SER A 242 9.40 -12.82 -6.77
N ASN A 243 8.86 -12.78 -5.56
CA ASN A 243 9.19 -13.70 -4.49
C ASN A 243 8.88 -15.13 -4.92
N GLY A 244 9.92 -15.96 -4.97
CA GLY A 244 9.81 -17.40 -5.22
C GLY A 244 10.02 -17.81 -6.68
N THR A 245 9.74 -16.96 -7.66
CA THR A 245 10.02 -17.27 -9.08
C THR A 245 11.25 -16.54 -9.61
N GLY A 246 11.66 -15.42 -9.00
CA GLY A 246 12.74 -14.58 -9.51
C GLY A 246 12.39 -13.83 -10.80
N GLN A 247 11.14 -13.90 -11.25
CA GLN A 247 10.69 -13.19 -12.45
C GLN A 247 10.83 -11.68 -12.25
N GLU A 248 11.48 -11.01 -13.20
CA GLU A 248 11.61 -9.56 -13.22
C GLU A 248 10.26 -8.90 -13.53
N VAL A 249 9.91 -7.88 -12.75
CA VAL A 249 8.68 -7.09 -12.87
C VAL A 249 9.04 -5.63 -12.65
N VAL A 250 8.62 -4.75 -13.55
CA VAL A 250 8.73 -3.31 -13.38
C VAL A 250 7.43 -2.77 -12.78
N VAL A 251 7.54 -1.90 -11.77
CA VAL A 251 6.39 -1.26 -11.12
C VAL A 251 6.60 0.25 -11.10
N PHE A 252 5.54 1.01 -11.41
CA PHE A 252 5.53 2.46 -11.40
C PHE A 252 4.60 2.99 -10.30
N PHE A 253 5.08 3.99 -9.57
CA PHE A 253 4.33 4.75 -8.57
C PHE A 253 4.31 6.21 -8.97
N ASN A 254 3.13 6.86 -9.00
CA ASN A 254 3.06 8.31 -9.09
C ASN A 254 3.39 8.90 -7.71
N VAL A 255 4.42 9.74 -7.68
CA VAL A 255 4.99 10.33 -6.47
C VAL A 255 4.87 11.86 -6.46
N ASP A 256 3.93 12.42 -7.23
CA ASP A 256 3.72 13.87 -7.32
C ASP A 256 3.47 14.49 -5.94
N ARG A 257 2.68 13.79 -5.10
CA ARG A 257 2.29 14.32 -3.80
C ARG A 257 3.45 14.38 -2.80
N PRO A 258 4.23 13.29 -2.58
CA PRO A 258 5.49 13.38 -1.83
C PRO A 258 6.44 14.45 -2.37
N LEU A 259 6.66 14.51 -3.69
CA LEU A 259 7.61 15.46 -4.28
C LEU A 259 7.16 16.91 -4.14
N ALA A 260 5.87 17.21 -4.24
CA ALA A 260 5.36 18.56 -4.02
C ALA A 260 5.67 19.07 -2.60
N VAL A 261 5.75 18.18 -1.60
CA VAL A 261 6.20 18.54 -0.24
C VAL A 261 7.70 18.81 -0.22
N LEU A 262 8.50 17.91 -0.78
CA LEU A 262 9.96 18.07 -0.84
C LEU A 262 10.37 19.36 -1.56
N GLU A 263 9.75 19.66 -2.71
CA GLU A 263 10.00 20.89 -3.45
C GLU A 263 9.68 22.15 -2.64
N ARG A 264 8.62 22.12 -1.82
CA ARG A 264 8.26 23.24 -0.94
C ARG A 264 9.30 23.43 0.17
N GLU A 265 9.81 22.35 0.73
CA GLU A 265 10.83 22.38 1.79
C GLU A 265 12.21 22.80 1.27
N LEU A 266 12.57 22.43 0.03
CA LEU A 266 13.85 22.77 -0.59
C LEU A 266 13.89 24.18 -1.21
N ARG A 267 12.76 24.89 -1.32
CA ARG A 267 12.75 26.26 -1.84
C ARG A 267 13.38 27.20 -0.82
N PRO A 268 14.45 27.95 -1.19
CA PRO A 268 14.99 28.98 -0.31
C PRO A 268 13.92 30.05 -0.08
N GLU A 269 13.74 30.49 1.16
CA GLU A 269 12.88 31.63 1.44
C GLU A 269 13.37 32.83 0.61
N LYS A 270 12.48 33.34 -0.24
CA LYS A 270 12.73 34.62 -0.91
C LYS A 270 12.72 35.70 0.17
N LYS A 271 13.92 36.14 0.57
CA LYS A 271 14.12 37.36 1.35
C LYS A 271 13.76 38.60 0.55
#